data_AF-M1ECI1-F1
#
_entry.id   AF-M1ECI1-F1
#
_cell.length_a   1.000
_cell.length_b   1.000
_cell.length_c   1.000
_cell.angle_alpha   90.00
_cell.angle_beta   90.00
_cell.angle_gamma   90.00
#
_symmetry.space_group_name_H-M   'P 1'
#
loop_
_entity.id
_entity.type
_entity.pdbx_description
1 polymer ?
#
loop_
_entity_poly.entity_id
_entity_poly.type
_entity_poly.pdbx_seq_one_letter_code
_entity_poly.pdbx_strand_id
1 'polypeptide(L)'
;DKYKYIQKLRESRELAQSLSMGTKKKVLVLGSGYVSEPVLEYLSRDNKIEITVGSDMKNQIEQLGKKYNINPISVDISKQEEKLNSLVAKQDLVISLLPYALHPLVAKACITSKVNMITASYITPALKELEKSVEDAGITVIGELGLDPGLDHMLAMETIDKAKEVGATIESYISYCGGLPAPEHSDNPLRYKFSWSPVGVLMNITQPATYLLNGKVVNVAGGISFLDAVTPMDYFPGLNLEGYPNRDSTKYAEIYGIPSAHTLLRGTLRYKGYAKALNGFVKLGLINRNAFPALRPEASPLTWKELLCDLVGISPSSKHDVLKEAVFEKLGRDNTQLEAAEGLGLLGDEQVPQAESVVDALSKHLARKLSYGPGEKDMIVMRDSFGIRHPSGHLENKTIDLVVYGDINGFSAMAKTVGLPTAMAAKMLLDGEIKAKGLMGPFSKDIYGPILERIKAEGIIYTTQST
;
A
#
# COMPACT_ATOMS: atom_id res chain seq x y z
N ASP A 1 4.42 -19.74 -64.09
CA ASP A 1 4.86 -18.50 -63.42
C ASP A 1 3.88 -17.79 -62.49
N LYS A 2 2.55 -17.89 -62.65
CA LYS A 2 1.58 -17.30 -61.69
C LYS A 2 1.66 -17.86 -60.25
N TYR A 3 1.93 -19.15 -60.08
CA TYR A 3 2.01 -19.78 -58.76
C TYR A 3 3.21 -19.30 -57.91
N LYS A 4 4.38 -19.11 -58.53
CA LYS A 4 5.58 -18.59 -57.85
C LYS A 4 5.42 -17.13 -57.41
N TYR A 5 4.67 -16.33 -58.16
CA TYR A 5 4.36 -14.94 -57.83
C TYR A 5 3.41 -14.82 -56.64
N ILE A 6 2.36 -15.66 -56.59
CA ILE A 6 1.39 -15.70 -55.47
C ILE A 6 2.07 -16.19 -54.19
N GLN A 7 2.99 -17.16 -54.29
CA GLN A 7 3.75 -17.66 -53.15
C GLN A 7 4.71 -16.59 -52.59
N LYS A 8 5.45 -15.88 -53.46
CA LYS A 8 6.27 -14.73 -53.04
C LYS A 8 5.46 -13.61 -52.40
N LEU A 9 4.24 -13.34 -52.88
CA LEU A 9 3.36 -12.34 -52.27
C LEU A 9 2.84 -12.80 -50.90
N ARG A 10 2.57 -14.08 -50.70
CA ARG A 10 2.20 -14.64 -49.39
C ARG A 10 3.38 -14.61 -48.42
N GLU A 11 4.55 -15.07 -48.84
CA GLU A 11 5.77 -15.02 -48.03
C GLU A 11 6.16 -13.58 -47.69
N SER A 12 6.06 -12.65 -48.64
CA SER A 12 6.30 -11.22 -48.38
C SER A 12 5.24 -10.60 -47.47
N ARG A 13 3.99 -11.07 -47.52
CA ARG A 13 2.92 -10.58 -46.65
C ARG A 13 3.00 -11.17 -45.26
N GLU A 14 3.38 -12.44 -45.11
CA GLU A 14 3.67 -13.12 -43.85
C GLU A 14 4.94 -12.56 -43.21
N LEU A 15 5.98 -12.26 -43.99
CA LEU A 15 7.19 -11.56 -43.53
C LEU A 15 6.86 -10.11 -43.15
N ALA A 16 6.02 -9.40 -43.92
CA ALA A 16 5.55 -8.07 -43.51
C ALA A 16 4.64 -8.13 -42.27
N GLN A 17 3.85 -9.19 -42.10
CA GLN A 17 3.04 -9.41 -40.90
C GLN A 17 3.92 -9.73 -39.68
N SER A 18 4.95 -10.57 -39.84
CA SER A 18 5.90 -10.90 -38.77
C SER A 18 6.83 -9.74 -38.44
N LEU A 19 7.19 -8.92 -39.42
CA LEU A 19 7.93 -7.67 -39.22
C LEU A 19 7.03 -6.55 -38.65
N SER A 20 5.71 -6.57 -38.90
CA SER A 20 4.74 -5.66 -38.28
C SER A 20 4.34 -6.09 -36.87
N MET A 21 4.46 -7.37 -36.55
CA MET A 21 4.39 -7.91 -35.19
C MET A 21 5.75 -7.71 -34.52
N GLY A 22 6.06 -6.48 -34.14
CA GLY A 22 7.15 -6.24 -33.19
C GLY A 22 7.00 -7.22 -32.01
N THR A 23 8.10 -7.84 -31.59
CA THR A 23 8.09 -8.80 -30.48
C THR A 23 7.36 -8.18 -29.30
N LYS A 24 6.23 -8.79 -28.91
CA LYS A 24 5.44 -8.30 -27.78
C LYS A 24 6.33 -8.23 -26.54
N LYS A 25 6.23 -7.13 -25.81
CA LYS A 25 6.88 -6.96 -24.52
C LYS A 25 6.18 -7.84 -23.50
N LYS A 26 6.93 -8.69 -22.80
CA LYS A 26 6.39 -9.68 -21.87
C LYS A 26 6.51 -9.19 -20.43
N VAL A 27 5.38 -9.11 -19.74
CA VAL A 27 5.30 -8.62 -18.37
C VAL A 27 4.75 -9.71 -17.48
N LEU A 28 5.44 -10.01 -16.38
CA LEU A 28 4.93 -10.87 -15.32
C LEU A 28 4.44 -10.03 -14.14
N VAL A 29 3.14 -10.10 -13.86
CA VAL A 29 2.53 -9.51 -12.67
C VAL A 29 2.41 -10.60 -11.60
N LEU A 30 3.13 -10.44 -10.50
CA LEU A 30 3.06 -11.33 -9.35
C LEU A 30 2.09 -10.78 -8.30
N GLY A 31 1.03 -11.52 -8.03
CA GLY A 31 -0.07 -11.11 -7.15
C GLY A 31 -1.35 -10.80 -7.93
N SER A 32 -2.48 -11.26 -7.41
CA SER A 32 -3.82 -11.14 -8.02
C SER A 32 -4.84 -10.42 -7.12
N GLY A 33 -4.35 -9.65 -6.14
CA GLY A 33 -5.19 -8.85 -5.26
C GLY A 33 -5.79 -7.62 -5.93
N TYR A 34 -6.59 -6.82 -5.21
CA TYR A 34 -7.35 -5.69 -5.76
C TYR A 34 -6.52 -4.65 -6.53
N VAL A 35 -5.27 -4.43 -6.14
CA VAL A 35 -4.36 -3.47 -6.80
C VAL A 35 -3.92 -3.95 -8.20
N SER A 36 -3.97 -5.26 -8.47
CA SER A 36 -3.55 -5.81 -9.75
C SER A 36 -4.49 -5.41 -10.89
N GLU A 37 -5.79 -5.25 -10.64
CA GLU A 37 -6.76 -5.00 -11.69
C GLU A 37 -6.50 -3.70 -12.48
N PRO A 38 -6.32 -2.52 -11.86
CA PRO A 38 -5.98 -1.30 -12.60
C PRO A 38 -4.61 -1.37 -13.29
N VAL A 39 -3.67 -2.17 -12.77
CA VAL A 39 -2.39 -2.41 -13.47
C VAL A 39 -2.61 -3.18 -14.76
N LEU A 40 -3.42 -4.24 -14.70
CA LEU A 40 -3.77 -5.04 -15.87
C LEU A 40 -4.56 -4.24 -16.89
N GLU A 41 -5.54 -3.46 -16.45
CA GLU A 41 -6.34 -2.59 -17.32
C GLU A 41 -5.45 -1.60 -18.08
N TYR A 42 -4.63 -0.83 -17.36
CA TYR A 42 -3.78 0.20 -17.96
C TYR A 42 -2.76 -0.39 -18.95
N LEU A 43 -2.09 -1.50 -18.60
CA LEU A 43 -1.13 -2.15 -19.48
C LEU A 43 -1.80 -2.83 -20.69
N SER A 44 -3.02 -3.33 -20.54
CA SER A 44 -3.77 -3.98 -21.64
C SER A 44 -4.26 -3.00 -22.70
N ARG A 45 -4.23 -1.67 -22.44
CA ARG A 45 -4.50 -0.64 -23.45
C ARG A 45 -3.49 -0.67 -24.60
N ASP A 46 -2.30 -1.23 -24.38
CA ASP A 46 -1.27 -1.44 -25.40
C ASP A 46 -1.22 -2.91 -25.85
N ASN A 47 -1.65 -3.18 -27.07
CA ASN A 47 -1.72 -4.54 -27.63
C ASN A 47 -0.33 -5.19 -27.87
N LYS A 48 0.74 -4.42 -27.71
CA LYS A 48 2.13 -4.89 -27.78
C LYS A 48 2.62 -5.48 -26.46
N ILE A 49 1.85 -5.39 -25.38
CA ILE A 49 2.19 -5.97 -24.08
C ILE A 49 1.47 -7.33 -23.93
N GLU A 50 2.24 -8.36 -23.63
CA GLU A 50 1.75 -9.69 -23.26
C GLU A 50 1.90 -9.87 -21.75
N ILE A 51 0.79 -10.09 -21.06
CA ILE A 51 0.77 -10.11 -19.59
C ILE A 51 0.59 -11.54 -19.08
N THR A 52 1.49 -11.95 -18.19
CA THR A 52 1.39 -13.19 -17.41
C THR A 52 1.07 -12.85 -15.97
N VAL A 53 0.11 -13.53 -15.34
CA VAL A 53 -0.27 -13.30 -13.93
C VAL A 53 0.07 -14.52 -13.09
N GLY A 54 0.90 -14.34 -12.07
CA GLY A 54 1.33 -15.40 -11.14
C GLY A 54 0.78 -15.18 -9.72
N SER A 55 0.04 -16.14 -9.17
CA SER A 55 -0.42 -16.11 -7.76
C SER A 55 -0.83 -17.50 -7.25
N ASP A 56 -0.87 -17.66 -5.93
CA ASP A 56 -1.38 -18.84 -5.22
C ASP A 56 -2.93 -18.89 -5.20
N MET A 57 -3.59 -17.77 -5.40
CA MET A 57 -5.05 -17.61 -5.39
C MET A 57 -5.67 -17.92 -6.76
N LYS A 58 -5.85 -19.20 -7.10
CA LYS A 58 -6.41 -19.64 -8.40
C LYS A 58 -7.71 -18.92 -8.78
N ASN A 59 -8.66 -18.82 -7.83
CA ASN A 59 -9.95 -18.18 -8.07
C ASN A 59 -9.79 -16.69 -8.49
N GLN A 60 -8.85 -15.95 -7.90
CA GLN A 60 -8.63 -14.54 -8.24
C GLN A 60 -8.08 -14.41 -9.67
N ILE A 61 -7.11 -15.24 -10.03
CA ILE A 61 -6.52 -15.27 -11.38
C ILE A 61 -7.58 -15.60 -12.43
N GLU A 62 -8.45 -16.59 -12.17
CA GLU A 62 -9.52 -16.97 -13.10
C GLU A 62 -10.53 -15.83 -13.33
N GLN A 63 -10.87 -15.06 -12.30
CA GLN A 63 -11.75 -13.91 -12.46
C GLN A 63 -11.08 -12.78 -13.26
N LEU A 64 -9.79 -12.53 -13.04
CA LEU A 64 -9.03 -11.57 -13.84
C LEU A 64 -8.94 -12.01 -15.31
N GLY A 65 -8.75 -13.31 -15.57
CA GLY A 65 -8.69 -13.89 -16.92
C GLY A 65 -10.00 -13.81 -17.71
N LYS A 66 -11.14 -13.58 -17.05
CA LYS A 66 -12.42 -13.30 -17.73
C LYS A 66 -12.51 -11.86 -18.24
N LYS A 67 -11.77 -10.93 -17.63
CA LYS A 67 -11.82 -9.49 -17.94
C LYS A 67 -10.68 -9.05 -18.86
N TYR A 68 -9.50 -9.63 -18.69
CA TYR A 68 -8.27 -9.23 -19.39
C TYR A 68 -7.64 -10.42 -20.10
N ASN A 69 -7.03 -10.18 -21.25
CA ASN A 69 -6.29 -11.20 -21.99
C ASN A 69 -4.91 -11.43 -21.34
N ILE A 70 -4.87 -12.35 -20.38
CA ILE A 70 -3.68 -12.70 -19.59
C ILE A 70 -3.32 -14.17 -19.73
N ASN A 71 -2.06 -14.51 -19.47
CA ASN A 71 -1.58 -15.88 -19.27
C ASN A 71 -1.62 -16.22 -17.77
N PRO A 72 -2.61 -17.00 -17.28
CA PRO A 72 -2.76 -17.30 -15.85
C PRO A 72 -1.80 -18.41 -15.39
N ILE A 73 -1.10 -18.20 -14.27
CA ILE A 73 -0.17 -19.18 -13.70
C ILE A 73 -0.39 -19.28 -12.18
N SER A 74 -0.75 -20.47 -11.71
CA SER A 74 -0.78 -20.75 -10.27
C SER A 74 0.63 -21.01 -9.74
N VAL A 75 1.10 -20.19 -8.80
CA VAL A 75 2.44 -20.32 -8.20
C VAL A 75 2.47 -19.76 -6.77
N ASP A 76 3.05 -20.53 -5.84
CA ASP A 76 3.40 -20.07 -4.50
C ASP A 76 4.88 -19.68 -4.48
N ILE A 77 5.15 -18.38 -4.49
CA ILE A 77 6.51 -17.81 -4.57
C ILE A 77 7.36 -18.21 -3.35
N SER A 78 6.75 -18.48 -2.20
CA SER A 78 7.46 -18.86 -0.99
C SER A 78 7.97 -20.30 -0.99
N LYS A 79 7.43 -21.17 -1.86
CA LYS A 79 7.74 -22.60 -1.91
C LYS A 79 8.31 -23.07 -3.24
N GLN A 80 8.15 -22.29 -4.31
CA GLN A 80 8.42 -22.74 -5.68
C GLN A 80 9.45 -21.84 -6.38
N GLU A 81 10.62 -21.66 -5.78
CA GLU A 81 11.67 -20.76 -6.26
C GLU A 81 12.17 -21.11 -7.68
N GLU A 82 12.37 -22.40 -8.00
CA GLU A 82 12.76 -22.82 -9.36
C GLU A 82 11.72 -22.41 -10.42
N LYS A 83 10.43 -22.54 -10.07
CA LYS A 83 9.34 -22.12 -10.94
C LYS A 83 9.35 -20.60 -11.13
N LEU A 84 9.54 -19.82 -10.06
CA LEU A 84 9.72 -18.36 -10.15
C LEU A 84 10.85 -18.01 -11.12
N ASN A 85 12.04 -18.59 -10.95
CA ASN A 85 13.20 -18.33 -11.80
C ASN A 85 12.89 -18.62 -13.28
N SER A 86 12.26 -19.76 -13.57
CA SER A 86 11.87 -20.13 -14.94
C SER A 86 10.85 -19.19 -15.58
N LEU A 87 9.98 -18.56 -14.76
CA LEU A 87 8.97 -17.61 -15.22
C LEU A 87 9.58 -16.25 -15.50
N VAL A 88 10.41 -15.76 -14.57
CA VAL A 88 11.09 -14.46 -14.68
C VAL A 88 11.99 -14.42 -15.91
N ALA A 89 12.76 -15.47 -16.19
CA ALA A 89 13.68 -15.54 -17.32
C ALA A 89 13.03 -15.39 -18.72
N LYS A 90 11.69 -15.46 -18.81
CA LYS A 90 10.93 -15.32 -20.07
C LYS A 90 10.35 -13.92 -20.28
N GLN A 91 10.59 -12.98 -19.37
CA GLN A 91 9.94 -11.67 -19.31
C GLN A 91 10.92 -10.54 -19.61
N ASP A 92 10.39 -9.40 -20.03
CA ASP A 92 11.12 -8.14 -20.12
C ASP A 92 11.03 -7.33 -18.80
N LEU A 93 9.96 -7.53 -18.03
CA LEU A 93 9.69 -6.82 -16.77
C LEU A 93 8.87 -7.70 -15.80
N VAL A 94 9.19 -7.60 -14.51
CA VAL A 94 8.38 -8.17 -13.42
C VAL A 94 7.77 -7.06 -12.57
N ILE A 95 6.46 -7.12 -12.31
CA ILE A 95 5.74 -6.24 -11.38
C ILE A 95 5.35 -7.08 -10.16
N SER A 96 5.94 -6.77 -8.99
CA SER A 96 5.63 -7.45 -7.74
C SER A 96 4.58 -6.68 -6.93
N LEU A 97 3.37 -7.25 -6.87
CA LEU A 97 2.25 -6.80 -6.03
C LEU A 97 1.98 -7.78 -4.87
N LEU A 98 3.04 -8.49 -4.45
CA LEU A 98 3.04 -9.44 -3.35
C LEU A 98 3.23 -8.75 -1.99
N PRO A 99 3.00 -9.45 -0.86
CA PRO A 99 3.48 -9.00 0.44
C PRO A 99 4.98 -8.69 0.41
N TYR A 100 5.38 -7.55 0.98
CA TYR A 100 6.74 -7.00 0.82
C TYR A 100 7.87 -7.91 1.30
N ALA A 101 7.58 -8.87 2.20
CA ALA A 101 8.54 -9.85 2.67
C ALA A 101 9.04 -10.79 1.55
N LEU A 102 8.29 -10.91 0.45
CA LEU A 102 8.66 -11.76 -0.69
C LEU A 102 9.47 -11.02 -1.77
N HIS A 103 9.56 -9.68 -1.70
CA HIS A 103 10.29 -8.88 -2.70
C HIS A 103 11.76 -9.28 -2.86
N PRO A 104 12.53 -9.62 -1.80
CA PRO A 104 13.90 -10.07 -1.97
C PRO A 104 14.04 -11.36 -2.79
N LEU A 105 13.08 -12.30 -2.70
CA LEU A 105 13.09 -13.52 -3.50
C LEU A 105 12.88 -13.20 -4.99
N VAL A 106 11.91 -12.33 -5.29
CA VAL A 106 11.65 -11.87 -6.66
C VAL A 106 12.83 -11.08 -7.23
N ALA A 107 13.43 -10.19 -6.44
CA ALA A 107 14.57 -9.40 -6.85
C ALA A 107 15.79 -10.27 -7.20
N LYS A 108 16.08 -11.32 -6.41
CA LYS A 108 17.13 -12.29 -6.72
C LYS A 108 16.89 -12.99 -8.06
N ALA A 109 15.66 -13.45 -8.32
CA ALA A 109 15.30 -14.06 -9.61
C ALA A 109 15.49 -13.08 -10.80
N CYS A 110 15.14 -11.81 -10.60
CA CYS A 110 15.31 -10.74 -11.58
C CYS A 110 16.79 -10.43 -11.85
N ILE A 111 17.62 -10.35 -10.80
CA ILE A 111 19.08 -10.15 -10.89
C ILE A 111 19.70 -11.29 -11.71
N THR A 112 19.42 -12.55 -11.36
CA THR A 112 19.97 -13.72 -12.08
C THR A 112 19.55 -13.73 -13.54
N SER A 113 18.31 -13.36 -13.84
CA SER A 113 17.77 -13.38 -15.20
C SER A 113 18.01 -12.09 -15.99
N LYS A 114 18.61 -11.07 -15.37
CA LYS A 114 18.77 -9.71 -15.92
C LYS A 114 17.47 -9.07 -16.39
N VAL A 115 16.40 -9.22 -15.61
CA VAL A 115 15.06 -8.68 -15.88
C VAL A 115 14.79 -7.50 -14.95
N ASN A 116 14.18 -6.43 -15.47
CA ASN A 116 13.81 -5.28 -14.63
C ASN A 116 12.69 -5.65 -13.65
N MET A 117 12.58 -4.91 -12.55
CA MET A 117 11.54 -5.14 -11.54
C MET A 117 10.89 -3.83 -11.10
N ILE A 118 9.59 -3.87 -10.85
CA ILE A 118 8.83 -2.79 -10.21
C ILE A 118 8.08 -3.35 -8.98
N THR A 119 7.96 -2.55 -7.93
CA THR A 119 7.13 -2.87 -6.77
C THR A 119 6.43 -1.64 -6.19
N ALA A 120 5.21 -1.86 -5.67
CA ALA A 120 4.41 -0.85 -5.01
C ALA A 120 4.61 -0.87 -3.48
N SER A 121 5.86 -0.96 -3.03
CA SER A 121 6.19 -1.16 -1.61
C SER A 121 7.50 -0.46 -1.24
N TYR A 122 7.66 -0.18 0.06
CA TYR A 122 8.91 0.32 0.64
C TYR A 122 10.13 -0.52 0.23
N ILE A 123 11.25 0.16 -0.03
CA ILE A 123 12.55 -0.48 -0.18
C ILE A 123 13.02 -0.86 1.22
N THR A 124 12.84 -2.13 1.58
CA THR A 124 13.23 -2.66 2.89
C THR A 124 14.76 -2.79 2.99
N PRO A 125 15.33 -2.87 4.21
CA PRO A 125 16.76 -3.15 4.39
C PRO A 125 17.21 -4.40 3.62
N ALA A 126 16.42 -5.48 3.66
CA ALA A 126 16.70 -6.72 2.92
C ALA A 126 16.70 -6.55 1.39
N LEU A 127 15.89 -5.63 0.84
CA LEU A 127 15.94 -5.30 -0.59
C LEU A 127 17.12 -4.38 -0.91
N LYS A 128 17.42 -3.43 0.00
CA LYS A 128 18.56 -2.50 -0.14
C LYS A 128 19.91 -3.21 -0.11
N GLU A 129 20.05 -4.30 0.64
CA GLU A 129 21.23 -5.18 0.63
C GLU A 129 21.56 -5.72 -0.77
N LEU A 130 20.57 -5.82 -1.67
CA LEU A 130 20.76 -6.29 -3.04
C LEU A 130 21.18 -5.19 -4.03
N GLU A 131 21.26 -3.93 -3.60
CA GLU A 131 21.53 -2.77 -4.47
C GLU A 131 22.75 -2.96 -5.36
N LYS A 132 23.87 -3.40 -4.78
CA LYS A 132 25.09 -3.62 -5.56
C LYS A 132 24.92 -4.71 -6.62
N SER A 133 24.22 -5.79 -6.29
CA SER A 133 23.92 -6.87 -7.23
C SER A 133 22.94 -6.44 -8.34
N VAL A 134 22.01 -5.52 -8.04
CA VAL A 134 21.11 -4.91 -9.03
C VAL A 134 21.91 -4.07 -10.03
N GLU A 135 22.84 -3.25 -9.55
CA GLU A 135 23.74 -2.46 -10.39
C GLU A 135 24.62 -3.34 -11.28
N ASP A 136 25.27 -4.36 -10.69
CA ASP A 136 26.18 -5.25 -11.41
C ASP A 136 25.44 -6.09 -12.48
N ALA A 137 24.17 -6.42 -12.26
CA ALA A 137 23.32 -7.08 -13.24
C ALA A 137 22.88 -6.15 -14.39
N GLY A 138 23.02 -4.83 -14.24
CA GLY A 138 22.62 -3.82 -15.23
C GLY A 138 21.12 -3.66 -15.39
N ILE A 139 20.33 -4.07 -14.37
CA ILE A 139 18.87 -3.95 -14.38
C ILE A 139 18.39 -2.70 -13.65
N THR A 140 17.10 -2.41 -13.79
CA THR A 140 16.41 -1.33 -13.09
C THR A 140 15.40 -1.94 -12.14
N VAL A 141 15.48 -1.56 -10.87
CA VAL A 141 14.50 -1.94 -9.85
C VAL A 141 13.90 -0.67 -9.27
N ILE A 142 12.61 -0.42 -9.54
CA ILE A 142 11.90 0.75 -9.01
C ILE A 142 10.96 0.29 -7.91
N GLY A 143 11.28 0.66 -6.68
CA GLY A 143 10.41 0.48 -5.51
C GLY A 143 9.62 1.74 -5.20
N GLU A 144 8.87 1.70 -4.10
CA GLU A 144 8.20 2.87 -3.54
C GLU A 144 7.26 3.59 -4.52
N LEU A 145 6.62 2.82 -5.42
CA LEU A 145 5.54 3.31 -6.28
C LEU A 145 4.18 3.05 -5.61
N GLY A 146 3.16 3.82 -6.03
CA GLY A 146 1.80 3.69 -5.53
C GLY A 146 1.32 4.95 -4.81
N LEU A 147 0.70 4.81 -3.64
CA LEU A 147 0.12 5.93 -2.90
C LEU A 147 1.06 6.47 -1.81
N ASP A 148 1.32 5.64 -0.80
CA ASP A 148 2.20 5.90 0.35
C ASP A 148 2.86 4.56 0.73
N PRO A 149 4.08 4.28 0.25
CA PRO A 149 4.96 5.18 -0.52
C PRO A 149 4.58 5.26 -2.01
N GLY A 150 4.78 6.42 -2.65
CA GLY A 150 4.56 6.64 -4.08
C GLY A 150 4.21 8.09 -4.42
N LEU A 151 2.92 8.38 -4.59
CA LEU A 151 2.44 9.72 -4.90
C LEU A 151 2.90 10.75 -3.85
N ASP A 152 3.02 10.36 -2.59
CA ASP A 152 3.59 11.24 -1.55
C ASP A 152 5.04 11.66 -1.85
N HIS A 153 5.88 10.75 -2.35
CA HIS A 153 7.24 11.07 -2.79
C HIS A 153 7.23 11.98 -4.00
N MET A 154 6.37 11.68 -4.98
CA MET A 154 6.29 12.42 -6.23
C MET A 154 5.85 13.87 -6.01
N LEU A 155 4.80 14.08 -5.20
CA LEU A 155 4.29 15.41 -4.85
C LEU A 155 5.29 16.21 -4.01
N ALA A 156 5.95 15.54 -3.05
CA ALA A 156 7.02 16.15 -2.27
C ALA A 156 8.17 16.62 -3.16
N MET A 157 8.73 15.73 -3.99
CA MET A 157 9.85 16.06 -4.86
C MET A 157 9.49 17.12 -5.91
N GLU A 158 8.28 17.10 -6.48
CA GLU A 158 7.84 18.16 -7.40
C GLU A 158 7.94 19.55 -6.74
N THR A 159 7.49 19.69 -5.48
CA THR A 159 7.54 20.97 -4.79
C THR A 159 8.95 21.34 -4.33
N ILE A 160 9.70 20.37 -3.82
CA ILE A 160 11.07 20.58 -3.35
C ILE A 160 11.98 21.02 -4.50
N ASP A 161 11.88 20.37 -5.66
CA ASP A 161 12.67 20.72 -6.84
C ASP A 161 12.29 22.11 -7.37
N LYS A 162 10.99 22.44 -7.45
CA LYS A 162 10.53 23.80 -7.82
C LYS A 162 11.03 24.88 -6.87
N ALA A 163 11.13 24.59 -5.56
CA ALA A 163 11.71 25.52 -4.60
C ALA A 163 13.22 25.71 -4.84
N LYS A 164 13.95 24.62 -5.09
CA LYS A 164 15.39 24.66 -5.41
C LYS A 164 15.67 25.42 -6.72
N GLU A 165 14.81 25.29 -7.73
CA GLU A 165 14.91 26.00 -9.02
C GLU A 165 14.94 27.53 -8.85
N VAL A 166 14.30 28.08 -7.80
CA VAL A 166 14.30 29.52 -7.47
C VAL A 166 15.25 29.89 -6.33
N GLY A 167 16.13 28.98 -5.92
CA GLY A 167 17.09 29.18 -4.84
C GLY A 167 16.48 29.17 -3.43
N ALA A 168 15.23 28.74 -3.28
CA ALA A 168 14.58 28.64 -1.98
C ALA A 168 14.99 27.36 -1.23
N THR A 169 14.82 27.38 0.09
CA THR A 169 15.13 26.25 0.99
C THR A 169 13.90 25.77 1.73
N ILE A 170 13.81 24.46 1.99
CA ILE A 170 12.73 23.88 2.77
C ILE A 170 13.07 23.98 4.27
N GLU A 171 12.22 24.67 5.03
CA GLU A 171 12.30 24.80 6.49
C GLU A 171 11.42 23.76 7.20
N SER A 172 10.28 23.39 6.61
CA SER A 172 9.40 22.35 7.16
C SER A 172 8.71 21.53 6.08
N TYR A 173 8.49 20.24 6.38
CA TYR A 173 7.68 19.33 5.58
C TYR A 173 6.82 18.46 6.51
N ILE A 174 5.51 18.56 6.34
CA ILE A 174 4.50 17.74 7.04
C ILE A 174 3.60 17.11 5.99
N SER A 175 3.47 15.79 6.00
CA SER A 175 2.67 15.03 5.05
C SER A 175 1.79 14.03 5.77
N TYR A 176 0.49 14.04 5.46
CA TYR A 176 -0.49 13.14 6.05
C TYR A 176 -1.28 12.44 4.94
N CYS A 177 -1.41 11.12 5.02
CA CYS A 177 -2.12 10.31 4.03
C CYS A 177 -3.08 9.31 4.70
N GLY A 178 -4.25 9.07 4.11
CA GLY A 178 -5.19 8.06 4.59
C GLY A 178 -6.07 7.51 3.48
N GLY A 179 -6.14 6.19 3.37
CA GLY A 179 -7.20 5.49 2.66
C GLY A 179 -8.31 5.10 3.63
N LEU A 180 -9.51 5.59 3.39
CA LEU A 180 -10.67 5.56 4.29
C LEU A 180 -11.92 5.14 3.52
N PRO A 181 -13.01 4.71 4.17
CA PRO A 181 -14.31 4.71 3.52
C PRO A 181 -14.70 6.14 3.14
N ALA A 182 -15.47 6.29 2.06
CA ALA A 182 -16.17 7.55 1.82
C ALA A 182 -17.05 7.89 3.04
N PRO A 183 -17.23 9.17 3.39
CA PRO A 183 -17.86 9.57 4.66
C PRO A 183 -19.21 8.88 4.94
N GLU A 184 -20.03 8.68 3.91
CA GLU A 184 -21.32 7.99 3.96
C GLU A 184 -21.24 6.49 4.35
N HIS A 185 -20.06 5.88 4.30
CA HIS A 185 -19.81 4.47 4.67
C HIS A 185 -18.91 4.32 5.90
N SER A 186 -18.72 5.41 6.65
CA SER A 186 -17.91 5.42 7.87
C SER A 186 -18.68 5.01 9.14
N ASP A 187 -19.97 4.66 9.05
CA ASP A 187 -20.78 4.30 10.21
C ASP A 187 -20.53 2.86 10.68
N ASN A 188 -19.44 2.68 11.44
CA ASN A 188 -19.13 1.43 12.14
C ASN A 188 -18.21 1.73 13.35
N PRO A 189 -18.00 0.77 14.27
CA PRO A 189 -17.17 0.98 15.45
C PRO A 189 -15.78 1.55 15.20
N LEU A 190 -15.13 1.19 14.09
CA LEU A 190 -13.80 1.66 13.75
C LEU A 190 -13.81 2.90 12.84
N ARG A 191 -14.98 3.28 12.30
CA ARG A 191 -15.09 4.24 11.21
C ARG A 191 -14.17 3.89 10.04
N TYR A 192 -14.02 2.59 9.78
CA TYR A 192 -13.05 2.09 8.81
C TYR A 192 -13.57 0.85 8.10
N LYS A 193 -13.09 0.62 6.88
CA LYS A 193 -13.35 -0.60 6.10
C LYS A 193 -12.07 -1.08 5.45
N PHE A 194 -11.90 -2.39 5.36
CA PHE A 194 -10.69 -3.03 4.88
C PHE A 194 -10.84 -3.51 3.44
N SER A 195 -9.96 -3.04 2.56
CA SER A 195 -9.82 -3.53 1.18
C SER A 195 -8.65 -4.51 1.00
N TRP A 196 -7.93 -4.84 2.07
CA TRP A 196 -6.88 -5.87 2.11
C TRP A 196 -6.76 -6.42 3.53
N SER A 197 -5.82 -7.37 3.76
CA SER A 197 -5.59 -7.97 5.08
C SER A 197 -5.29 -6.91 6.16
N PRO A 198 -6.10 -6.81 7.23
CA PRO A 198 -5.93 -5.84 8.31
C PRO A 198 -4.62 -5.94 9.12
N VAL A 199 -3.93 -7.09 9.11
CA VAL A 199 -2.78 -7.36 10.01
C VAL A 199 -1.76 -6.23 10.04
N GLY A 200 -1.34 -5.72 8.87
CA GLY A 200 -0.33 -4.66 8.80
C GLY A 200 -0.81 -3.35 9.44
N VAL A 201 -2.08 -3.00 9.22
CA VAL A 201 -2.69 -1.76 9.74
C VAL A 201 -2.92 -1.87 11.26
N LEU A 202 -3.38 -3.03 11.74
CA LEU A 202 -3.60 -3.28 13.17
C LEU A 202 -2.30 -3.21 13.97
N MET A 203 -1.20 -3.75 13.42
CA MET A 203 0.10 -3.78 14.10
C MET A 203 0.80 -2.42 14.14
N ASN A 204 0.41 -1.45 13.31
CA ASN A 204 1.07 -0.15 13.29
C ASN A 204 0.95 0.59 14.62
N ILE A 205 -0.15 0.41 15.37
CA ILE A 205 -0.34 1.06 16.68
C ILE A 205 0.69 0.58 17.71
N THR A 206 1.29 -0.60 17.54
CA THR A 206 2.30 -1.13 18.46
C THR A 206 3.71 -0.64 18.12
N GLN A 207 3.90 0.00 16.98
CA GLN A 207 5.22 0.46 16.52
C GLN A 207 5.51 1.86 17.07
N PRO A 208 6.76 2.15 17.46
CA PRO A 208 7.16 3.51 17.79
C PRO A 208 7.16 4.40 16.55
N ALA A 209 7.11 5.71 16.79
CA ALA A 209 7.29 6.72 15.75
C ALA A 209 8.39 7.74 16.12
N THR A 210 9.16 8.17 15.15
CA THR A 210 10.25 9.14 15.28
C THR A 210 10.15 10.18 14.18
N TYR A 211 10.16 11.45 14.55
CA TYR A 211 10.05 12.57 13.62
C TYR A 211 10.83 13.80 14.11
N LEU A 212 11.03 14.77 13.23
CA LEU A 212 11.71 16.02 13.56
C LEU A 212 10.67 17.13 13.75
N LEU A 213 10.75 17.86 14.85
CA LEU A 213 9.87 19.00 15.12
C LEU A 213 10.67 20.13 15.76
N ASN A 214 10.68 21.31 15.11
CA ASN A 214 11.39 22.50 15.59
C ASN A 214 12.86 22.23 15.97
N GLY A 215 13.56 21.47 15.13
CA GLY A 215 14.97 21.11 15.28
C GLY A 215 15.24 20.00 16.30
N LYS A 216 14.21 19.41 16.91
CA LYS A 216 14.33 18.33 17.90
C LYS A 216 13.75 17.03 17.39
N VAL A 217 14.48 15.94 17.59
CA VAL A 217 13.98 14.59 17.34
C VAL A 217 12.96 14.25 18.44
N VAL A 218 11.74 13.93 18.02
CA VAL A 218 10.65 13.48 18.89
C VAL A 218 10.47 11.98 18.71
N ASN A 219 10.40 11.26 19.82
CA ASN A 219 10.13 9.82 19.85
C ASN A 219 8.81 9.55 20.57
N VAL A 220 7.94 8.80 19.91
CA VAL A 220 6.64 8.35 20.42
C VAL A 220 6.72 6.84 20.64
N ALA A 221 6.38 6.41 21.85
CA ALA A 221 6.27 4.99 22.15
C ALA A 221 5.00 4.38 21.53
N GLY A 222 5.14 3.19 20.95
CA GLY A 222 4.00 2.41 20.46
C GLY A 222 3.17 1.79 21.60
N GLY A 223 2.09 1.11 21.24
CA GLY A 223 1.25 0.37 22.18
C GLY A 223 0.21 1.26 22.85
N ILE A 224 0.08 1.16 24.17
CA ILE A 224 -0.98 1.86 24.92
C ILE A 224 -0.80 3.38 24.85
N SER A 225 0.42 3.89 24.99
CA SER A 225 0.73 5.33 24.96
C SER A 225 0.69 5.94 23.55
N PHE A 226 0.47 5.14 22.51
CA PHE A 226 0.37 5.66 21.14
C PHE A 226 -0.80 6.64 20.98
N LEU A 227 -1.85 6.48 21.78
CA LEU A 227 -3.03 7.36 21.74
C LEU A 227 -2.68 8.81 22.08
N ASP A 228 -1.63 9.06 22.87
CA ASP A 228 -1.20 10.40 23.28
C ASP A 228 -0.61 11.21 22.10
N ALA A 229 -0.20 10.53 21.03
CA ALA A 229 0.33 11.16 19.81
C ALA A 229 -0.74 11.39 18.73
N VAL A 230 -2.00 11.01 19.00
CA VAL A 230 -3.12 11.22 18.06
C VAL A 230 -3.62 12.65 18.20
N THR A 231 -3.73 13.36 17.09
CA THR A 231 -4.16 14.77 17.05
C THR A 231 -5.32 14.97 16.08
N PRO A 232 -6.27 15.87 16.37
CA PRO A 232 -7.29 16.30 15.41
C PRO A 232 -6.67 16.89 14.15
N MET A 233 -7.25 16.59 12.99
CA MET A 233 -6.80 17.06 11.67
C MET A 233 -7.91 17.87 11.00
N ASP A 234 -8.01 19.15 11.35
CA ASP A 234 -9.12 20.01 10.95
C ASP A 234 -8.86 20.75 9.61
N TYR A 235 -8.12 20.11 8.69
CA TYR A 235 -7.78 20.68 7.36
C TYR A 235 -9.02 20.88 6.48
N PHE A 236 -9.96 19.95 6.56
CA PHE A 236 -11.18 19.92 5.79
C PHE A 236 -12.37 20.00 6.76
N PRO A 237 -13.06 21.14 6.88
CA PRO A 237 -14.16 21.30 7.84
C PRO A 237 -15.28 20.25 7.71
N GLY A 238 -15.47 19.69 6.51
CA GLY A 238 -16.46 18.64 6.25
C GLY A 238 -16.01 17.21 6.60
N LEU A 239 -14.74 17.00 7.00
CA LEU A 239 -14.21 15.68 7.36
C LEU A 239 -13.71 15.68 8.81
N ASN A 240 -14.21 14.72 9.59
CA ASN A 240 -13.83 14.60 10.99
C ASN A 240 -12.61 13.68 11.16
N LEU A 241 -11.41 14.21 10.90
CA LEU A 241 -10.17 13.43 10.84
C LEU A 241 -9.34 13.51 12.13
N GLU A 242 -8.63 12.44 12.42
CA GLU A 242 -7.50 12.36 13.35
C GLU A 242 -6.25 11.90 12.59
N GLY A 243 -5.07 12.23 13.11
CA GLY A 243 -3.84 11.72 12.55
C GLY A 243 -2.77 11.45 13.59
N TYR A 244 -1.86 10.55 13.24
CA TYR A 244 -0.77 10.10 14.08
C TYR A 244 0.50 9.89 13.24
N PRO A 245 1.70 10.06 13.83
CA PRO A 245 2.96 9.96 13.11
C PRO A 245 3.24 8.55 12.60
N ASN A 246 3.89 8.47 11.44
CA ASN A 246 4.38 7.23 10.84
C ASN A 246 5.81 6.94 11.32
N ARG A 247 6.10 5.64 11.55
CA ARG A 247 7.40 5.03 11.88
C ARG A 247 8.58 5.99 11.97
N ASP A 248 9.29 6.24 10.88
CA ASP A 248 10.45 7.13 10.91
C ASP A 248 10.37 8.15 9.78
N SER A 249 10.23 9.42 10.17
CA SER A 249 10.20 10.57 9.28
C SER A 249 11.57 11.22 9.11
N THR A 250 12.55 10.92 9.98
CA THR A 250 13.85 11.61 9.99
C THR A 250 14.70 11.28 8.77
N LYS A 251 14.60 10.04 8.26
CA LYS A 251 15.26 9.59 7.03
C LYS A 251 14.93 10.43 5.78
N TYR A 252 13.80 11.14 5.76
CA TYR A 252 13.39 11.94 4.60
C TYR A 252 14.20 13.22 4.42
N ALA A 253 15.00 13.63 5.42
CA ALA A 253 15.98 14.69 5.25
C ALA A 253 16.97 14.36 4.13
N GLU A 254 17.50 13.14 4.13
CA GLU A 254 18.46 12.65 3.14
C GLU A 254 17.76 12.26 1.83
N ILE A 255 16.67 11.47 1.92
CA ILE A 255 15.95 10.97 0.74
C ILE A 255 15.48 12.11 -0.18
N TYR A 256 14.97 13.21 0.39
CA TYR A 256 14.50 14.37 -0.39
C TYR A 256 15.56 15.48 -0.55
N GLY A 257 16.74 15.33 0.05
CA GLY A 257 17.78 16.35 0.04
C GLY A 257 17.31 17.68 0.63
N ILE A 258 16.76 17.63 1.85
CA ILE A 258 16.27 18.78 2.63
C ILE A 258 16.85 18.79 4.07
N PRO A 259 18.18 18.67 4.26
CA PRO A 259 18.79 18.59 5.59
C PRO A 259 18.63 19.88 6.41
N SER A 260 18.27 21.00 5.78
CA SER A 260 17.99 22.28 6.44
C SER A 260 16.63 22.33 7.15
N ALA A 261 15.72 21.40 6.83
CA ALA A 261 14.38 21.41 7.40
C ALA A 261 14.45 21.14 8.91
N HIS A 262 13.85 22.03 9.70
CA HIS A 262 13.74 21.88 11.15
C HIS A 262 12.50 21.07 11.56
N THR A 263 11.59 20.78 10.64
CA THR A 263 10.41 19.95 10.90
C THR A 263 10.20 18.96 9.75
N LEU A 264 10.15 17.67 10.07
CA LEU A 264 9.92 16.56 9.12
C LEU A 264 8.99 15.55 9.78
N LEU A 265 7.76 15.46 9.28
CA LEU A 265 6.73 14.58 9.82
C LEU A 265 5.91 13.97 8.69
N ARG A 266 5.89 12.64 8.60
CA ARG A 266 4.90 11.89 7.83
C ARG A 266 3.93 11.23 8.80
N GLY A 267 2.66 11.22 8.48
CA GLY A 267 1.62 10.65 9.33
C GLY A 267 0.49 10.00 8.57
N THR A 268 -0.33 9.28 9.31
CA THR A 268 -1.52 8.59 8.78
C THR A 268 -2.78 9.33 9.21
N LEU A 269 -3.76 9.46 8.31
CA LEU A 269 -5.09 9.98 8.60
C LEU A 269 -6.09 8.84 8.85
N ARG A 270 -6.99 9.05 9.81
CA ARG A 270 -8.16 8.22 10.11
C ARG A 270 -9.35 9.12 10.46
N TYR A 271 -10.55 8.57 10.49
CA TYR A 271 -11.68 9.26 11.11
C TYR A 271 -11.55 9.24 12.62
N LYS A 272 -11.97 10.32 13.30
CA LYS A 272 -11.87 10.44 14.77
C LYS A 272 -12.52 9.24 15.47
N GLY A 273 -11.80 8.67 16.43
CA GLY A 273 -12.23 7.52 17.25
C GLY A 273 -11.64 6.18 16.83
N TYR A 274 -11.02 6.09 15.64
CA TYR A 274 -10.36 4.86 15.18
C TYR A 274 -9.22 4.44 16.12
N ALA A 275 -8.30 5.35 16.44
CA ALA A 275 -7.14 5.05 17.29
C ALA A 275 -7.58 4.71 18.72
N LYS A 276 -8.63 5.36 19.22
CA LYS A 276 -9.24 5.04 20.52
C LYS A 276 -9.79 3.60 20.53
N ALA A 277 -10.48 3.16 19.48
CA ALA A 277 -10.99 1.80 19.39
C ALA A 277 -9.84 0.77 19.34
N LEU A 278 -8.81 1.00 18.51
CA LEU A 278 -7.64 0.12 18.43
C LEU A 278 -6.86 0.07 19.75
N ASN A 279 -6.76 1.17 20.48
CA ASN A 279 -6.14 1.20 21.81
C ASN A 279 -6.87 0.24 22.78
N GLY A 280 -8.19 0.11 22.66
CA GLY A 280 -8.96 -0.90 23.39
C GLY A 280 -8.51 -2.32 23.07
N PHE A 281 -8.29 -2.64 21.79
CA PHE A 281 -7.78 -3.95 21.37
C PHE A 281 -6.36 -4.23 21.89
N VAL A 282 -5.52 -3.20 21.99
CA VAL A 282 -4.20 -3.32 22.63
C VAL A 282 -4.34 -3.66 24.11
N LYS A 283 -5.20 -2.96 24.86
CA LYS A 283 -5.46 -3.24 26.30
C LYS A 283 -5.98 -4.66 26.54
N LEU A 284 -6.79 -5.18 25.63
CA LEU A 284 -7.34 -6.54 25.68
C LEU A 284 -6.35 -7.62 25.20
N GLY A 285 -5.15 -7.25 24.75
CA GLY A 285 -4.15 -8.22 24.27
C GLY A 285 -4.46 -8.82 22.90
N LEU A 286 -5.40 -8.25 22.14
CA LEU A 286 -5.81 -8.74 20.83
C LEU A 286 -4.78 -8.41 19.72
N ILE A 287 -3.98 -7.36 19.91
CA ILE A 287 -2.92 -6.96 18.99
C ILE A 287 -1.62 -7.67 19.38
N ASN A 288 -1.60 -9.00 19.24
CA ASN A 288 -0.50 -9.86 19.63
C ASN A 288 -0.17 -10.91 18.54
N ARG A 289 1.11 -11.00 18.17
CA ARG A 289 1.64 -11.92 17.16
C ARG A 289 2.16 -13.24 17.70
N ASN A 290 2.20 -13.42 19.02
CA ASN A 290 2.63 -14.67 19.62
C ASN A 290 1.73 -15.80 19.13
N ALA A 291 2.34 -16.96 18.88
CA ALA A 291 1.60 -18.14 18.48
C ALA A 291 0.55 -18.48 19.55
N PHE A 292 -0.67 -18.78 19.12
CA PHE A 292 -1.77 -19.13 20.02
C PHE A 292 -2.27 -20.54 19.67
N PRO A 293 -1.77 -21.60 20.35
CA PRO A 293 -2.02 -22.98 19.95
C PRO A 293 -3.50 -23.36 19.79
N ALA A 294 -4.40 -22.77 20.58
CA ALA A 294 -5.84 -23.04 20.51
C ALA A 294 -6.55 -22.43 19.27
N LEU A 295 -5.85 -21.64 18.45
CA LEU A 295 -6.39 -21.10 17.19
C LEU A 295 -5.87 -21.85 15.95
N ARG A 296 -4.98 -22.83 16.13
CA ARG A 296 -4.41 -23.59 15.01
C ARG A 296 -5.45 -24.51 14.36
N PRO A 297 -5.27 -24.90 13.09
CA PRO A 297 -6.22 -25.74 12.36
C PRO A 297 -6.59 -27.06 13.04
N GLU A 298 -5.67 -27.62 13.82
CA GLU A 298 -5.82 -28.91 14.52
C GLU A 298 -6.53 -28.79 15.88
N ALA A 299 -6.75 -27.56 16.37
CA ALA A 299 -7.38 -27.31 17.66
C ALA A 299 -8.91 -27.38 17.58
N SER A 300 -9.55 -27.66 18.72
CA SER A 300 -11.01 -27.56 18.85
C SER A 300 -11.49 -26.13 18.56
N PRO A 301 -12.65 -25.93 17.91
CA PRO A 301 -13.20 -24.60 17.66
C PRO A 301 -13.34 -23.80 18.95
N LEU A 302 -12.91 -22.53 18.90
CA LEU A 302 -12.99 -21.58 20.00
C LEU A 302 -13.93 -20.44 19.62
N THR A 303 -14.77 -19.99 20.54
CA THR A 303 -15.61 -18.79 20.36
C THR A 303 -14.89 -17.52 20.80
N TRP A 304 -15.33 -16.37 20.28
CA TRP A 304 -14.78 -15.07 20.68
C TRP A 304 -14.94 -14.80 22.19
N LYS A 305 -16.09 -15.18 22.74
CA LYS A 305 -16.35 -15.16 24.18
C LYS A 305 -15.31 -15.95 24.98
N GLU A 306 -15.04 -17.20 24.60
CA GLU A 306 -14.06 -18.06 25.30
C GLU A 306 -12.64 -17.49 25.19
N LEU A 307 -12.26 -16.99 24.01
CA LEU A 307 -10.96 -16.35 23.80
C LEU A 307 -10.81 -15.09 24.67
N LEU A 308 -11.83 -14.22 24.72
CA LEU A 308 -11.75 -13.04 25.57
C LEU A 308 -11.75 -13.38 27.05
N CYS A 309 -12.48 -14.41 27.50
CA CYS A 309 -12.40 -14.89 28.88
C CYS A 309 -10.95 -15.23 29.27
N ASP A 310 -10.24 -15.96 28.41
CA ASP A 310 -8.82 -16.31 28.63
C ASP A 310 -7.94 -15.04 28.69
N LEU A 311 -8.09 -14.12 27.74
CA LEU A 311 -7.30 -12.88 27.67
C LEU A 311 -7.53 -11.94 28.86
N VAL A 312 -8.73 -11.93 29.45
CA VAL A 312 -9.02 -11.14 30.67
C VAL A 312 -8.83 -11.91 31.97
N GLY A 313 -8.46 -13.20 31.91
CA GLY A 313 -8.10 -14.02 33.06
C GLY A 313 -9.29 -14.57 33.87
N ILE A 314 -10.43 -14.83 33.22
CA ILE A 314 -11.62 -15.45 33.84
C ILE A 314 -11.91 -16.82 33.22
N SER A 315 -12.82 -17.59 33.84
CA SER A 315 -13.17 -18.91 33.32
C SER A 315 -13.85 -18.83 31.93
N PRO A 316 -13.48 -19.67 30.94
CA PRO A 316 -14.12 -19.68 29.62
C PRO A 316 -15.63 -19.91 29.64
N SER A 317 -16.14 -20.63 30.66
CA SER A 317 -17.57 -20.89 30.85
C SER A 317 -18.33 -19.75 31.55
N SER A 318 -17.67 -18.61 31.80
CA SER A 318 -18.29 -17.46 32.46
C SER A 318 -19.53 -16.96 31.71
N LYS A 319 -20.50 -16.44 32.47
CA LYS A 319 -21.69 -15.80 31.89
C LYS A 319 -21.30 -14.52 31.15
N HIS A 320 -22.10 -14.12 30.18
CA HIS A 320 -21.83 -12.95 29.34
C HIS A 320 -21.64 -11.66 30.17
N ASP A 321 -22.48 -11.42 31.18
CA ASP A 321 -22.38 -10.22 32.04
C ASP A 321 -21.05 -10.17 32.82
N VAL A 322 -20.53 -11.33 33.23
CA VAL A 322 -19.24 -11.43 33.94
C VAL A 322 -18.08 -11.12 32.98
N LEU A 323 -18.14 -11.63 31.75
CA LEU A 323 -17.17 -11.28 30.71
C LEU A 323 -17.22 -9.79 30.39
N LYS A 324 -18.43 -9.24 30.21
CA LYS A 324 -18.63 -7.82 29.89
C LYS A 324 -18.01 -6.91 30.95
N GLU A 325 -18.23 -7.20 32.23
CA GLU A 325 -17.64 -6.43 33.33
C GLU A 325 -16.11 -6.56 33.34
N ALA A 326 -15.56 -7.77 33.19
CA ALA A 326 -14.11 -7.98 33.16
C ALA A 326 -13.43 -7.24 31.99
N VAL A 327 -14.05 -7.25 30.80
CA VAL A 327 -13.62 -6.48 29.63
C VAL A 327 -13.69 -4.98 29.92
N PHE A 328 -14.79 -4.49 30.51
CA PHE A 328 -14.98 -3.08 30.84
C PHE A 328 -13.89 -2.57 31.79
N GLU A 329 -13.58 -3.33 32.85
CA GLU A 329 -12.48 -3.01 33.78
C GLU A 329 -11.12 -3.02 33.07
N LYS A 330 -10.84 -4.02 32.22
CA LYS A 330 -9.59 -4.08 31.45
C LYS A 330 -9.40 -2.90 30.49
N LEU A 331 -10.50 -2.37 29.97
CA LEU A 331 -10.52 -1.18 29.11
C LEU A 331 -10.37 0.14 29.91
N GLY A 332 -10.39 0.10 31.24
CA GLY A 332 -10.37 1.29 32.08
C GLY A 332 -11.74 1.98 32.15
N ARG A 333 -12.82 1.21 32.07
CA ARG A 333 -14.22 1.66 32.12
C ARG A 333 -14.60 2.64 31.00
N ASP A 334 -14.03 2.44 29.81
CA ASP A 334 -14.34 3.24 28.61
C ASP A 334 -15.48 2.63 27.81
N ASN A 335 -16.65 3.28 27.83
CA ASN A 335 -17.85 2.80 27.12
C ASN A 335 -17.64 2.70 25.61
N THR A 336 -16.92 3.64 24.98
CA THR A 336 -16.69 3.62 23.53
C THR A 336 -15.86 2.42 23.10
N GLN A 337 -14.84 2.05 23.88
CA GLN A 337 -14.03 0.87 23.62
C GLN A 337 -14.83 -0.43 23.82
N LEU A 338 -15.68 -0.48 24.86
CA LEU A 338 -16.55 -1.64 25.12
C LEU A 338 -17.59 -1.82 24.00
N GLU A 339 -18.31 -0.75 23.66
CA GLU A 339 -19.27 -0.74 22.54
C GLU A 339 -18.62 -1.14 21.23
N ALA A 340 -17.36 -0.77 20.99
CA ALA A 340 -16.64 -1.20 19.80
C ALA A 340 -16.37 -2.71 19.80
N ALA A 341 -15.95 -3.28 20.93
CA ALA A 341 -15.74 -4.72 21.07
C ALA A 341 -17.06 -5.51 20.92
N GLU A 342 -18.15 -5.02 21.51
CA GLU A 342 -19.49 -5.60 21.40
C GLU A 342 -20.03 -5.50 19.96
N GLY A 343 -19.95 -4.32 19.35
CA GLY A 343 -20.42 -4.07 17.98
C GLY A 343 -19.68 -4.89 16.92
N LEU A 344 -18.47 -5.35 17.22
CA LEU A 344 -17.70 -6.27 16.38
C LEU A 344 -17.93 -7.75 16.71
N GLY A 345 -18.75 -8.05 17.71
CA GLY A 345 -19.11 -9.40 18.13
C GLY A 345 -18.02 -10.12 18.93
N LEU A 346 -17.05 -9.41 19.49
CA LEU A 346 -15.90 -10.02 20.19
C LEU A 346 -16.29 -10.64 21.55
N LEU A 347 -17.46 -10.32 22.10
CA LEU A 347 -17.98 -10.89 23.34
C LEU A 347 -19.03 -12.00 23.10
N GLY A 348 -19.23 -12.40 21.84
CA GLY A 348 -20.27 -13.34 21.41
C GLY A 348 -19.76 -14.76 21.17
N ASP A 349 -20.71 -15.66 20.88
CA ASP A 349 -20.45 -17.09 20.62
C ASP A 349 -20.04 -17.37 19.15
N GLU A 350 -19.72 -16.34 18.36
CA GLU A 350 -19.19 -16.53 17.01
C GLU A 350 -17.82 -17.21 17.06
N GLN A 351 -17.59 -18.18 16.18
CA GLN A 351 -16.32 -18.88 16.09
C GLN A 351 -15.19 -17.95 15.65
N VAL A 352 -14.05 -18.05 16.35
CA VAL A 352 -12.82 -17.35 16.00
C VAL A 352 -12.24 -18.01 14.74
N PRO A 353 -11.85 -17.23 13.71
CA PRO A 353 -11.15 -17.78 12.55
C PRO A 353 -9.85 -18.48 12.96
N GLN A 354 -9.62 -19.69 12.42
CA GLN A 354 -8.35 -20.39 12.62
C GLN A 354 -7.18 -19.54 12.11
N ALA A 355 -6.12 -19.42 12.90
CA ALA A 355 -4.93 -18.62 12.59
C ALA A 355 -3.74 -19.00 13.49
N GLU A 356 -2.54 -18.55 13.12
CA GLU A 356 -1.34 -18.79 13.94
C GLU A 356 -1.30 -17.91 15.20
N SER A 357 -1.90 -16.72 15.16
CA SER A 357 -1.88 -15.74 16.25
C SER A 357 -3.23 -15.05 16.45
N VAL A 358 -3.40 -14.40 17.60
CA VAL A 358 -4.64 -13.67 17.95
C VAL A 358 -4.89 -12.50 16.99
N VAL A 359 -3.85 -11.75 16.62
CA VAL A 359 -4.00 -10.63 15.68
C VAL A 359 -4.38 -11.10 14.27
N ASP A 360 -3.91 -12.28 13.86
CA ASP A 360 -4.30 -12.85 12.56
C ASP A 360 -5.76 -13.31 12.56
N ALA A 361 -6.22 -13.90 13.66
CA ALA A 361 -7.63 -14.26 13.84
C ALA A 361 -8.54 -13.03 13.87
N LEU A 362 -8.17 -12.00 14.65
CA LEU A 362 -8.87 -10.70 14.66
C LEU A 362 -8.89 -10.09 13.27
N SER A 363 -7.77 -10.10 12.55
CA SER A 363 -7.66 -9.57 11.20
C SER A 363 -8.63 -10.28 10.24
N LYS A 364 -8.70 -11.62 10.27
CA LYS A 364 -9.68 -12.38 9.47
C LYS A 364 -11.12 -12.03 9.85
N HIS A 365 -11.38 -11.84 11.14
CA HIS A 365 -12.71 -11.47 11.63
C HIS A 365 -13.14 -10.07 11.16
N LEU A 366 -12.28 -9.08 11.34
CA LEU A 366 -12.53 -7.70 10.90
C LEU A 366 -12.63 -7.60 9.38
N ALA A 367 -11.83 -8.34 8.63
CA ALA A 367 -11.92 -8.38 7.17
C ALA A 367 -13.28 -8.93 6.69
N ARG A 368 -13.90 -9.84 7.45
CA ARG A 368 -15.26 -10.34 7.15
C ARG A 368 -16.35 -9.34 7.54
N LYS A 369 -16.22 -8.69 8.70
CA LYS A 369 -17.24 -7.78 9.25
C LYS A 369 -17.24 -6.39 8.60
N LEU A 370 -16.05 -5.90 8.21
CA LEU A 370 -15.82 -4.52 7.77
C LEU A 370 -15.20 -4.47 6.36
N SER A 371 -15.58 -5.41 5.49
CA SER A 371 -15.28 -5.29 4.06
C SER A 371 -16.19 -4.25 3.39
N TYR A 372 -15.76 -3.79 2.22
CA TYR A 372 -16.62 -3.01 1.33
C TYR A 372 -17.66 -3.92 0.68
N GLY A 373 -18.93 -3.53 0.76
CA GLY A 373 -20.04 -4.13 0.05
C GLY A 373 -20.21 -3.56 -1.36
N PRO A 374 -21.07 -4.19 -2.19
CA PRO A 374 -21.42 -3.65 -3.50
C PRO A 374 -21.99 -2.24 -3.40
N GLY A 375 -21.50 -1.32 -4.22
CA GLY A 375 -21.97 0.07 -4.25
C GLY A 375 -21.32 1.01 -3.23
N GLU A 376 -20.48 0.50 -2.33
CA GLU A 376 -19.77 1.32 -1.37
C GLU A 376 -18.45 1.86 -1.95
N LYS A 377 -18.14 3.11 -1.63
CA LYS A 377 -16.91 3.79 -2.09
C LYS A 377 -15.88 3.90 -0.97
N ASP A 378 -14.62 3.76 -1.35
CA ASP A 378 -13.49 4.25 -0.56
C ASP A 378 -13.11 5.67 -0.98
N MET A 379 -12.19 6.26 -0.22
CA MET A 379 -11.67 7.61 -0.39
C MET A 379 -10.18 7.63 -0.01
N ILE A 380 -9.37 8.32 -0.80
CA ILE A 380 -8.02 8.73 -0.43
C ILE A 380 -8.04 10.21 -0.06
N VAL A 381 -7.38 10.54 1.03
CA VAL A 381 -7.06 11.92 1.42
C VAL A 381 -5.57 12.00 1.69
N MET A 382 -4.90 12.94 1.04
CA MET A 382 -3.50 13.27 1.29
C MET A 382 -3.35 14.79 1.36
N ARG A 383 -2.59 15.25 2.35
CA ARG A 383 -2.22 16.66 2.51
C ARG A 383 -0.75 16.80 2.81
N ASP A 384 -0.05 17.54 1.96
CA ASP A 384 1.31 17.99 2.20
C ASP A 384 1.32 19.46 2.59
N SER A 385 2.24 19.85 3.46
CA SER A 385 2.49 21.22 3.90
C SER A 385 3.99 21.49 3.92
N PHE A 386 4.41 22.54 3.25
CA PHE A 386 5.80 22.98 3.13
C PHE A 386 5.95 24.39 3.68
N GLY A 387 6.96 24.61 4.51
CA GLY A 387 7.50 25.93 4.80
C GLY A 387 8.69 26.19 3.88
N ILE A 388 8.56 27.13 2.95
CA ILE A 388 9.56 27.41 1.91
C ILE A 388 10.14 28.80 2.14
N ARG A 389 11.43 28.87 2.46
CA ARG A 389 12.16 30.13 2.64
C ARG A 389 12.77 30.59 1.32
N HIS A 390 12.28 31.70 0.80
CA HIS A 390 12.82 32.32 -0.41
C HIS A 390 14.11 33.10 -0.12
N PRO A 391 15.00 33.32 -1.10
CA PRO A 391 16.20 34.16 -0.95
C PRO A 391 15.91 35.60 -0.48
N SER A 392 14.70 36.10 -0.75
CA SER A 392 14.23 37.41 -0.26
C SER A 392 14.00 37.45 1.26
N GLY A 393 13.99 36.30 1.92
CA GLY A 393 13.62 36.14 3.32
C GLY A 393 12.13 35.87 3.56
N HIS A 394 11.27 35.95 2.54
CA HIS A 394 9.85 35.58 2.66
C HIS A 394 9.68 34.08 2.96
N LEU A 395 8.77 33.75 3.89
CA LEU A 395 8.34 32.38 4.16
C LEU A 395 7.01 32.14 3.45
N GLU A 396 7.03 31.31 2.43
CA GLU A 396 5.84 30.80 1.76
C GLU A 396 5.35 29.55 2.50
N ASN A 397 4.08 29.52 2.87
CA ASN A 397 3.43 28.28 3.31
C ASN A 397 2.66 27.70 2.14
N LYS A 398 3.12 26.54 1.66
CA LYS A 398 2.53 25.86 0.51
C LYS A 398 1.87 24.57 0.95
N THR A 399 0.67 24.31 0.44
CA THR A 399 -0.09 23.09 0.72
C THR A 399 -0.52 22.42 -0.56
N ILE A 400 -0.55 21.09 -0.55
CA ILE A 400 -1.07 20.27 -1.63
C ILE A 400 -2.13 19.35 -1.03
N ASP A 401 -3.33 19.37 -1.63
CA ASP A 401 -4.42 18.49 -1.27
C ASP A 401 -4.72 17.53 -2.43
N LEU A 402 -4.78 16.23 -2.13
CA LEU A 402 -5.22 15.19 -3.06
C LEU A 402 -6.37 14.44 -2.40
N VAL A 403 -7.55 14.48 -3.04
CA VAL A 403 -8.75 13.76 -2.59
C VAL A 403 -9.32 12.98 -3.76
N VAL A 404 -9.42 11.66 -3.61
CA VAL A 404 -9.90 10.75 -4.66
C VAL A 404 -10.96 9.84 -4.09
N TYR A 405 -12.09 9.69 -4.79
CA TYR A 405 -13.14 8.73 -4.45
C TYR A 405 -13.09 7.52 -5.39
N GLY A 406 -13.48 6.36 -4.86
CA GLY A 406 -13.67 5.16 -5.64
C GLY A 406 -14.86 5.26 -6.58
N ASP A 407 -14.77 4.60 -7.72
CA ASP A 407 -15.85 4.53 -8.70
C ASP A 407 -16.70 3.28 -8.45
N ILE A 408 -18.02 3.44 -8.28
CA ILE A 408 -18.94 2.34 -7.99
C ILE A 408 -18.88 1.22 -9.05
N ASN A 409 -18.78 1.62 -10.32
CA ASN A 409 -18.69 0.71 -11.47
C ASN A 409 -17.26 0.64 -12.04
N GLY A 410 -16.25 0.96 -11.23
CA GLY A 410 -14.87 1.03 -11.66
C GLY A 410 -13.92 0.62 -10.55
N PHE A 411 -12.79 1.30 -10.48
CA PHE A 411 -11.75 1.00 -9.49
C PHE A 411 -11.94 1.83 -8.23
N SER A 412 -11.64 1.22 -7.08
CA SER A 412 -11.53 1.93 -5.81
C SER A 412 -10.43 3.00 -5.88
N ALA A 413 -10.55 4.06 -5.08
CA ALA A 413 -9.55 5.11 -5.00
C ALA A 413 -8.17 4.52 -4.65
N MET A 414 -8.13 3.62 -3.66
CA MET A 414 -6.91 2.91 -3.27
C MET A 414 -6.31 2.10 -4.43
N ALA A 415 -7.13 1.35 -5.17
CA ALA A 415 -6.63 0.56 -6.30
C ALA A 415 -6.07 1.48 -7.40
N LYS A 416 -6.74 2.59 -7.72
CA LYS A 416 -6.26 3.61 -8.67
C LYS A 416 -4.92 4.20 -8.24
N THR A 417 -4.86 4.76 -7.03
CA THR A 417 -3.68 5.50 -6.56
C THR A 417 -2.47 4.60 -6.28
N VAL A 418 -2.66 3.29 -6.06
CA VAL A 418 -1.54 2.35 -5.93
C VAL A 418 -1.16 1.74 -7.28
N GLY A 419 -2.15 1.27 -8.04
CA GLY A 419 -1.94 0.54 -9.29
C GLY A 419 -1.47 1.42 -10.44
N LEU A 420 -2.08 2.59 -10.64
CA LEU A 420 -1.79 3.42 -11.81
C LEU A 420 -0.36 3.98 -11.83
N PRO A 421 0.19 4.56 -10.74
CA PRO A 421 1.60 4.98 -10.74
C PRO A 421 2.56 3.82 -11.04
N THR A 422 2.24 2.63 -10.53
CA THR A 422 3.02 1.40 -10.76
C THR A 422 2.96 0.96 -12.23
N ALA A 423 1.78 0.98 -12.84
CA ALA A 423 1.57 0.62 -14.25
C ALA A 423 2.19 1.64 -15.21
N MET A 424 2.13 2.93 -14.86
CA MET A 424 2.75 4.01 -15.62
C MET A 424 4.28 3.87 -15.63
N ALA A 425 4.90 3.64 -14.48
CA ALA A 425 6.34 3.37 -14.38
C ALA A 425 6.74 2.11 -15.17
N ALA A 426 5.90 1.06 -15.14
CA ALA A 426 6.13 -0.15 -15.93
C ALA A 426 6.13 0.14 -17.43
N LYS A 427 5.14 0.88 -17.92
CA LYS A 427 5.09 1.28 -19.32
C LYS A 427 6.28 2.16 -19.70
N MET A 428 6.67 3.12 -18.86
CA MET A 428 7.83 3.98 -19.08
C MET A 428 9.15 3.19 -19.18
N LEU A 429 9.33 2.13 -18.37
CA LEU A 429 10.50 1.24 -18.50
C LEU A 429 10.47 0.44 -19.80
N LEU A 430 9.32 -0.11 -20.19
CA LEU A 430 9.16 -0.89 -21.41
C LEU A 430 9.39 -0.05 -22.68
N ASP A 431 8.95 1.20 -22.64
CA ASP A 431 9.08 2.19 -23.72
C ASP A 431 10.46 2.88 -23.74
N GLY A 432 11.31 2.61 -22.73
CA GLY A 432 12.68 3.14 -22.64
C GLY A 432 12.75 4.62 -22.23
N GLU A 433 11.69 5.15 -21.62
CA GLU A 433 11.64 6.51 -21.07
C GLU A 433 12.53 6.64 -19.82
N ILE A 434 12.53 5.61 -18.96
CA ILE A 434 13.41 5.54 -17.78
C ILE A 434 14.69 4.81 -18.15
N LYS A 435 15.82 5.52 -18.08
CA LYS A 435 17.15 5.01 -18.49
C LYS A 435 18.06 4.68 -17.32
N ALA A 436 17.78 5.24 -16.15
CA ALA A 436 18.56 4.99 -14.93
C ALA A 436 18.59 3.49 -14.60
N LYS A 437 19.70 3.03 -14.04
CA LYS A 437 19.93 1.64 -13.60
C LYS A 437 20.17 1.61 -12.10
N GLY A 438 20.03 0.43 -11.50
CA GLY A 438 20.16 0.26 -10.05
C GLY A 438 18.80 0.16 -9.34
N LEU A 439 18.86 0.20 -8.01
CA LEU A 439 17.70 0.19 -7.12
C LEU A 439 17.33 1.63 -6.76
N MET A 440 16.09 2.05 -7.04
CA MET A 440 15.65 3.43 -6.85
C MET A 440 14.18 3.53 -6.45
N GLY A 441 13.80 4.68 -5.87
CA GLY A 441 12.42 5.12 -5.72
C GLY A 441 12.06 6.22 -6.72
N PRO A 442 10.82 6.73 -6.73
CA PRO A 442 10.34 7.69 -7.73
C PRO A 442 10.75 9.15 -7.42
N PHE A 443 12.02 9.37 -7.07
CA PHE A 443 12.49 10.68 -6.58
C PHE A 443 12.94 11.62 -7.68
N SER A 444 13.27 11.10 -8.87
CA SER A 444 13.81 11.90 -9.97
C SER A 444 12.71 12.40 -10.91
N LYS A 445 12.91 13.60 -11.48
CA LYS A 445 11.93 14.31 -12.32
C LYS A 445 11.53 13.56 -13.60
N ASP A 446 12.44 12.74 -14.13
CA ASP A 446 12.18 11.85 -15.26
C ASP A 446 11.23 10.69 -14.92
N ILE A 447 11.06 10.36 -13.63
CA ILE A 447 10.06 9.40 -13.15
C ILE A 447 8.80 10.14 -12.68
N TYR A 448 8.90 11.02 -11.68
CA TYR A 448 7.71 11.61 -11.07
C TYR A 448 6.97 12.55 -12.02
N GLY A 449 7.67 13.28 -12.90
CA GLY A 449 7.07 14.29 -13.76
C GLY A 449 6.04 13.69 -14.73
N PRO A 450 6.43 12.70 -15.55
CA PRO A 450 5.49 12.02 -16.44
C PRO A 450 4.36 11.30 -15.70
N ILE A 451 4.62 10.70 -14.53
CA ILE A 451 3.59 10.00 -13.76
C ILE A 451 2.55 11.00 -13.22
N LEU A 452 2.98 12.08 -12.56
CA LEU A 452 2.08 13.11 -12.03
C LEU A 452 1.22 13.78 -13.11
N GLU A 453 1.72 13.86 -14.35
CA GLU A 453 0.92 14.37 -15.46
C GLU A 453 -0.10 13.33 -15.95
N ARG A 454 0.31 12.06 -16.12
CA ARG A 454 -0.55 10.99 -16.64
C ARG A 454 -1.69 10.63 -15.69
N ILE A 455 -1.48 10.65 -14.36
CA ILE A 455 -2.53 10.33 -13.38
C ILE A 455 -3.71 11.32 -13.41
N LYS A 456 -3.52 12.56 -13.88
CA LYS A 456 -4.59 13.54 -14.01
C LYS A 456 -5.66 13.10 -15.00
N ALA A 457 -5.25 12.44 -16.09
CA ALA A 457 -6.18 11.88 -17.09
C ALA A 457 -7.02 10.72 -16.53
N GLU A 458 -6.52 10.05 -15.48
CA GLU A 458 -7.21 8.98 -14.76
C GLU A 458 -8.06 9.51 -13.57
N GLY A 459 -8.24 10.83 -13.48
CA GLY A 459 -9.06 11.47 -12.45
C GLY A 459 -8.39 11.59 -11.08
N ILE A 460 -7.08 11.36 -10.98
CA ILE A 460 -6.30 11.63 -9.76
C ILE A 460 -5.78 13.06 -9.86
N ILE A 461 -6.52 13.99 -9.26
CA ILE A 461 -6.25 15.42 -9.29
C ILE A 461 -5.80 15.89 -7.91
N TYR A 462 -4.81 16.78 -7.87
CA TYR A 462 -4.37 17.47 -6.67
C TYR A 462 -4.40 18.98 -6.90
N THR A 463 -4.65 19.72 -5.83
CA THR A 463 -4.70 21.19 -5.83
C THR A 463 -3.63 21.76 -4.94
N THR A 464 -3.07 22.89 -5.34
CA THR A 464 -1.98 23.56 -4.63
C THR A 464 -2.41 24.95 -4.21
N GLN A 465 -2.08 25.34 -2.98
CA GLN A 465 -2.31 26.69 -2.46
C GLN A 465 -1.05 27.19 -1.75
N SER A 466 -0.70 28.46 -1.98
CA SER A 466 0.42 29.14 -1.32
C SER A 466 -0.08 30.42 -0.64
N THR A 467 0.47 30.74 0.54
CA THR A 467 0.19 31.96 1.31
C THR A 467 1.45 32.62 1.82
#